data_AF-A0A257U9N1-F1
#
_entry.id   AF-A0A257U9N1-F1
#
_cell.length_a   1.000
_cell.length_b   1.000
_cell.length_c   1.000
_cell.angle_alpha   90.00
_cell.angle_beta   90.00
_cell.angle_gamma   90.00
#
_symmetry.space_group_name_H-M   'P 1'
#
loop_
_entity.id
_entity.type
_entity.pdbx_description
1 polymer ?
#
loop_
_entity_poly.entity_id
_entity_poly.type
_entity_poly.pdbx_seq_one_letter_code
_entity_poly.pdbx_strand_id
1 'polypeptide(L)'
;MRLSDICTLLRRAGTAAALCALASPIFAADDRPASTADMARLIRSLDDDAYETRQKSMAGLKRLAADAKQRDAVARAVRAVIDDGSTSYETRCRLRRLATTLPSVTIAPPQDISDEELDRLILQLDGDTYAARTGALARLETIVERPGIACRVVERLRPRLRGPTFSRQTRERVQPIWDRAQLVWLSSGPRAWRWPAVEQEQIDRWIELLTRPLPPPVSEGSIQETRARLERKRRLAQREAAHSELLNLLARDDQTGRVKAALDARLAAGHIDDDARRRLAELAGWVRPWLAVETWTERKLASIVELPLGEEYPVPGAPKPTLFDRLDDRRAHCLSDGVLRPGEYPVDVLFPHPSVLRSDTQMVVVNLPTPRTRLAYHYQIKADREGRLPELTERTLNRMAAEKRPLKYTELVMLPSLDPHAVSRFAGQYLQTVGDPPQTDRRRLERAGLGCPHVNLCNMLVEIGTHEAVPGILKAIKAGKLAKPTASSPENWPWIAALAILASGPGPDGERILSDLLDRTDPLVLDSPTPSDVGATAAAILVDLHGIAVEKFGLELADDPRLAEFGGIGYRFNPPEMRQKVRAWWRQQKKPAPP
;
A
#
# COMPACT_ATOMS: atom_id res chain seq x y z
N MET A 1 -0.56 -26.27 43.00
CA MET A 1 -0.78 -25.43 44.21
C MET A 1 -0.21 -24.05 43.89
N ARG A 2 -1.00 -23.05 43.45
CA ARG A 2 -1.94 -22.17 44.19
C ARG A 2 -1.29 -21.43 45.36
N LEU A 3 -1.11 -20.11 45.16
CA LEU A 3 -0.83 -19.09 46.18
C LEU A 3 -2.04 -18.14 46.21
N SER A 4 -3.13 -18.68 46.74
CA SER A 4 -4.36 -18.00 47.13
C SER A 4 -4.25 -17.35 48.52
N ASP A 5 -3.04 -17.25 49.09
CA ASP A 5 -2.87 -17.04 50.53
C ASP A 5 -2.31 -15.65 50.91
N ILE A 6 -2.21 -14.72 49.96
CA ILE A 6 -1.84 -13.32 50.23
C ILE A 6 -3.09 -12.42 50.17
N CYS A 7 -4.17 -12.89 50.79
CA CYS A 7 -5.38 -12.12 51.09
C CYS A 7 -5.61 -11.89 52.58
N THR A 8 -4.63 -12.24 53.44
CA THR A 8 -4.89 -12.38 54.89
C THR A 8 -3.90 -11.62 55.78
N LEU A 9 -3.49 -10.39 55.40
CA LEU A 9 -2.56 -9.61 56.24
C LEU A 9 -2.81 -8.09 56.35
N LEU A 10 -3.90 -7.55 55.78
CA LEU A 10 -4.24 -6.12 55.94
C LEU A 10 -5.69 -5.87 56.38
N ARG A 11 -6.20 -6.72 57.27
CA ARG A 11 -7.39 -6.43 58.09
C ARG A 11 -7.04 -6.60 59.56
N ARG A 12 -6.77 -5.48 60.25
CA ARG A 12 -7.26 -5.11 61.59
C ARG A 12 -6.31 -4.12 62.27
N ALA A 13 -6.67 -2.83 62.20
CA ALA A 13 -6.65 -1.94 63.35
C ALA A 13 -7.45 -0.66 63.03
N GLY A 14 -8.48 -0.40 63.83
CA GLY A 14 -8.87 0.97 64.18
C GLY A 14 -10.08 1.62 63.50
N THR A 15 -11.29 1.22 63.91
CA THR A 15 -12.50 2.06 64.12
C THR A 15 -12.15 3.36 64.89
N ALA A 16 -12.82 4.53 64.82
CA ALA A 16 -14.10 5.00 64.29
C ALA A 16 -14.14 6.56 64.26
N ALA A 17 -15.15 7.07 63.54
CA ALA A 17 -15.94 8.28 63.81
C ALA A 17 -15.62 9.64 63.14
N ALA A 18 -16.73 10.21 62.63
CA ALA A 18 -17.12 11.61 62.53
C ALA A 18 -16.88 12.38 61.22
N LEU A 19 -18.02 12.55 60.52
CA LEU A 19 -18.45 13.69 59.70
C LEU A 19 -17.48 14.88 59.57
N CYS A 20 -17.14 15.21 58.32
CA CYS A 20 -17.36 16.56 57.81
C CYS A 20 -17.52 16.50 56.29
N ALA A 21 -18.71 16.90 55.84
CA ALA A 21 -18.99 17.28 54.47
C ALA A 21 -18.13 18.49 54.09
N LEU A 22 -17.32 18.33 53.05
CA LEU A 22 -16.93 19.44 52.18
C LEU A 22 -17.27 19.02 50.77
N ALA A 23 -18.51 19.34 50.40
CA ALA A 23 -18.93 19.45 49.03
C ALA A 23 -18.00 20.44 48.31
N SER A 24 -17.17 19.92 47.41
CA SER A 24 -16.72 20.71 46.27
C SER A 24 -17.78 20.56 45.18
N PRO A 25 -18.25 21.66 44.57
CA PRO A 25 -19.34 21.59 43.61
C PRO A 25 -18.88 20.75 42.41
N ILE A 26 -19.64 19.69 42.16
CA ILE A 26 -19.69 19.03 40.86
C ILE A 26 -20.04 20.15 39.88
N PHE A 27 -19.06 20.59 39.09
CA PHE A 27 -19.35 21.36 37.90
C PHE A 27 -20.30 20.51 37.07
N ALA A 28 -21.52 21.02 36.90
CA ALA A 28 -22.49 20.47 35.98
C ALA A 28 -21.78 20.18 34.66
N ALA A 29 -21.90 18.94 34.18
CA ALA A 29 -21.46 18.59 32.84
C ALA A 29 -22.26 19.46 31.87
N ASP A 30 -21.63 20.51 31.36
CA ASP A 30 -22.17 21.33 30.30
C ASP A 30 -22.26 20.42 29.07
N ASP A 31 -23.46 19.96 28.71
CA ASP A 31 -23.77 19.11 27.55
C ASP A 31 -23.54 19.82 26.20
N ARG A 32 -22.80 20.94 26.22
CA ARG A 32 -22.40 21.66 25.01
C ARG A 32 -21.28 20.91 24.31
N PRO A 33 -21.33 20.77 22.98
CA PRO A 33 -20.20 20.26 22.22
C PRO A 33 -18.99 21.15 22.51
N ALA A 34 -17.85 20.55 22.86
CA ALA A 34 -16.65 21.31 23.18
C ALA A 34 -16.26 22.17 21.97
N SER A 35 -16.00 23.46 22.21
CA SER A 35 -15.60 24.35 21.13
C SER A 35 -14.20 24.00 20.63
N THR A 36 -13.87 24.39 19.39
CA THR A 36 -12.49 24.29 18.86
C THR A 36 -11.48 24.99 19.77
N ALA A 37 -11.90 26.06 20.46
CA ALA A 37 -11.08 26.78 21.43
C ALA A 37 -10.79 25.97 22.70
N ASP A 38 -11.75 25.16 23.17
CA ASP A 38 -11.55 24.29 24.33
C ASP A 38 -10.55 23.18 24.05
N MET A 39 -10.65 22.55 22.88
CA MET A 39 -9.67 21.55 22.42
C MET A 39 -8.27 22.17 22.30
N ALA A 40 -8.15 23.35 21.69
CA ALA A 40 -6.87 24.05 21.55
C ALA A 40 -6.26 24.43 22.91
N ARG A 41 -7.08 24.84 23.88
CA ARG A 41 -6.63 25.11 25.25
C ARG A 41 -6.10 23.85 25.94
N LEU A 42 -6.86 22.75 25.91
CA LEU A 42 -6.43 21.48 26.49
C LEU A 42 -5.11 21.00 25.88
N ILE A 43 -4.96 21.12 24.56
CA ILE A 43 -3.72 20.71 23.89
C ILE A 43 -2.54 21.59 24.30
N ARG A 44 -2.69 22.92 24.36
CA ARG A 44 -1.62 23.82 24.85
C ARG A 44 -1.20 23.51 26.29
N SER A 45 -2.16 23.20 27.15
CA SER A 45 -1.91 22.84 28.55
C SER A 45 -1.26 21.46 28.73
N LEU A 46 -1.05 20.68 27.66
CA LEU A 46 -0.20 19.49 27.71
C LEU A 46 1.29 19.83 27.80
N ASP A 47 1.67 21.07 27.52
CA ASP A 47 3.05 21.56 27.60
C ASP A 47 3.31 22.43 28.84
N ASP A 48 2.35 22.47 29.77
CA ASP A 48 2.45 23.24 31.01
C ASP A 48 3.51 22.65 31.95
N ASP A 49 4.26 23.48 32.68
CA ASP A 49 5.30 23.03 33.62
C ASP A 49 4.73 22.16 34.75
N ALA A 50 3.49 22.43 35.19
CA ALA A 50 2.83 21.68 36.25
C ALA A 50 2.31 20.33 35.76
N TYR A 51 2.82 19.25 36.35
CA TYR A 51 2.44 17.88 36.01
C TYR A 51 0.92 17.64 36.11
N GLU A 52 0.27 18.19 37.14
CA GLU A 52 -1.17 18.06 37.34
C GLU A 52 -1.98 18.70 36.22
N THR A 53 -1.55 19.86 35.72
CA THR A 53 -2.20 20.55 34.60
C THR A 53 -2.12 19.70 33.33
N ARG A 54 -0.96 19.08 33.07
CA ARG A 54 -0.79 18.17 31.94
C ARG A 54 -1.72 16.94 32.05
N GLN A 55 -1.83 16.33 33.23
CA GLN A 55 -2.69 15.17 33.46
C GLN A 55 -4.18 15.50 33.33
N LYS A 56 -4.62 16.62 33.93
CA LYS A 56 -6.01 17.11 33.80
C LYS A 56 -6.37 17.37 32.34
N SER A 57 -5.45 17.97 31.58
CA SER A 57 -5.67 18.27 30.16
C SER A 57 -5.75 17.01 29.29
N MET A 58 -4.89 16.01 29.53
CA MET A 58 -4.95 14.72 28.84
C MET A 58 -6.22 13.95 29.17
N ALA A 59 -6.65 13.95 30.43
CA ALA A 59 -7.92 13.34 30.84
C ALA A 59 -9.12 14.03 30.17
N GLY A 60 -9.08 15.35 30.04
CA GLY A 60 -10.06 16.13 29.28
C GLY A 60 -10.14 15.68 27.82
N LEU A 61 -9.01 15.61 27.12
CA LEU A 61 -8.96 15.16 25.72
C LEU A 61 -9.47 13.73 25.53
N LYS A 62 -9.12 12.80 26.43
CA LYS A 62 -9.62 11.42 26.40
C LYS A 62 -11.14 11.35 26.59
N ARG A 63 -11.71 12.22 27.43
CA ARG A 63 -13.16 12.30 27.63
C ARG A 63 -13.87 12.76 26.35
N LEU A 64 -13.35 13.79 25.69
CA LEU A 64 -13.89 14.26 24.40
C LEU A 64 -13.74 13.20 23.30
N ALA A 65 -12.64 12.44 23.29
CA ALA A 65 -12.41 11.35 22.35
C ALA A 65 -13.39 10.17 22.50
N ALA A 66 -13.93 9.95 23.70
CA ALA A 66 -14.90 8.90 23.98
C ALA A 66 -16.32 9.27 23.53
N ASP A 67 -16.62 10.56 23.36
CA ASP A 67 -17.90 11.03 22.81
C ASP A 67 -17.91 10.86 21.28
N ALA A 68 -18.81 9.99 20.80
CA ALA A 68 -18.96 9.69 19.37
C ALA A 68 -19.21 10.95 18.52
N LYS A 69 -19.85 12.00 19.05
CA LYS A 69 -20.13 13.24 18.33
C LYS A 69 -18.88 14.11 18.15
N GLN A 70 -17.88 13.97 19.02
CA GLN A 70 -16.69 14.82 19.05
C GLN A 70 -15.42 14.10 18.59
N ARG A 71 -15.46 12.77 18.52
CA ARG A 71 -14.32 11.91 18.19
C ARG A 71 -13.57 12.34 16.92
N ASP A 72 -14.27 12.72 15.86
CA ASP A 72 -13.66 13.20 14.61
C ASP A 72 -13.05 14.61 14.72
N ALA A 73 -13.66 15.48 15.51
CA ALA A 73 -13.14 16.82 15.77
C ALA A 73 -11.85 16.73 16.60
N VAL A 74 -11.83 15.86 17.63
CA VAL A 74 -10.65 15.57 18.43
C VAL A 74 -9.55 14.94 17.56
N ALA A 75 -9.89 13.96 16.72
CA ALA A 75 -8.93 13.34 15.79
C ALA A 75 -8.25 14.38 14.88
N ARG A 76 -9.02 15.34 14.35
CA ARG A 76 -8.47 16.46 13.55
C ARG A 76 -7.60 17.40 14.39
N ALA A 77 -8.03 17.82 15.57
CA ALA A 77 -7.25 18.72 16.41
C ALA A 77 -5.93 18.09 16.87
N VAL A 78 -5.99 16.82 17.28
CA VAL A 78 -4.81 16.03 17.70
C VAL A 78 -3.83 15.87 16.55
N ARG A 79 -4.31 15.47 15.37
CA ARG A 79 -3.44 15.30 14.19
C ARG A 79 -2.80 16.63 13.76
N ALA A 80 -3.54 17.73 13.77
CA ALA A 80 -3.01 19.05 13.40
C ALA A 80 -1.82 19.48 14.27
N VAL A 81 -1.87 19.17 15.57
CA VAL A 81 -0.80 19.50 16.52
C VAL A 81 0.35 18.50 16.47
N ILE A 82 0.10 17.23 16.17
CA ILE A 82 1.18 16.26 15.91
C ILE A 82 2.04 16.70 14.72
N ASP A 83 1.40 17.28 13.71
CA ASP A 83 2.03 17.74 12.46
C ASP A 83 2.63 19.16 12.58
N ASP A 84 2.48 19.81 13.75
CA ASP A 84 3.09 21.10 14.07
C ASP A 84 4.48 20.91 14.69
N GLY A 85 5.51 21.33 13.95
CA GLY A 85 6.91 21.25 14.37
C GLY A 85 7.29 22.14 15.56
N SER A 86 6.44 23.12 15.92
CA SER A 86 6.64 23.99 17.10
C SER A 86 6.20 23.32 18.41
N THR A 87 5.43 22.23 18.35
CA THR A 87 4.95 21.53 19.54
C THR A 87 6.05 20.70 20.19
N SER A 88 6.13 20.76 21.52
CA SER A 88 7.11 19.98 22.29
C SER A 88 7.02 18.48 22.02
N TYR A 89 8.16 17.80 22.14
CA TYR A 89 8.24 16.36 21.92
C TYR A 89 7.35 15.57 22.90
N GLU A 90 7.31 15.97 24.18
CA GLU A 90 6.50 15.32 25.21
C GLU A 90 5.01 15.38 24.84
N THR A 91 4.53 16.56 24.43
CA THR A 91 3.15 16.75 23.98
C THR A 91 2.86 15.91 22.74
N ARG A 92 3.72 15.94 21.71
CA ARG A 92 3.55 15.12 20.49
C ARG A 92 3.52 13.62 20.78
N CYS A 93 4.38 13.11 21.66
CA CYS A 93 4.36 11.70 22.05
C CYS A 93 3.05 11.29 22.73
N ARG A 94 2.56 12.13 23.64
CA ARG A 94 1.28 11.89 24.32
C ARG A 94 0.11 11.91 23.36
N LEU A 95 0.09 12.87 22.45
CA LEU A 95 -0.92 12.99 21.41
C LEU A 95 -0.87 11.81 20.42
N ARG A 96 0.32 11.34 20.02
CA ARG A 96 0.46 10.14 19.17
C ARG A 96 -0.14 8.89 19.81
N ARG A 97 0.05 8.70 21.13
CA ARG A 97 -0.58 7.60 21.88
C ARG A 97 -2.10 7.72 21.94
N LEU A 98 -2.63 8.94 21.98
CA LEU A 98 -4.08 9.16 21.88
C LEU A 98 -4.59 8.91 20.46
N ALA A 99 -3.81 9.30 19.44
CA ALA A 99 -4.18 9.13 18.04
C ALA A 99 -4.38 7.66 17.63
N THR A 100 -3.73 6.69 18.28
CA THR A 100 -3.93 5.26 17.99
C THR A 100 -5.32 4.75 18.35
N THR A 101 -6.09 5.47 19.18
CA THR A 101 -7.47 5.10 19.55
C THR A 101 -8.52 5.95 18.83
N LEU A 102 -8.08 6.90 18.00
CA LEU A 102 -8.92 7.80 17.23
C LEU A 102 -9.05 7.32 15.78
N PRO A 103 -10.16 7.67 15.09
CA PRO A 103 -10.28 7.40 13.66
C PRO A 103 -9.14 8.08 12.89
N SER A 104 -8.65 7.41 11.85
CA SER A 104 -7.63 8.00 10.99
C SER A 104 -8.27 9.13 10.18
N VAL A 105 -7.84 10.37 10.43
CA VAL A 105 -8.27 11.54 9.66
C VAL A 105 -7.08 12.09 8.88
N THR A 106 -7.28 12.26 7.57
CA THR A 106 -6.32 12.94 6.70
C THR A 106 -6.55 14.44 6.82
N ILE A 107 -5.58 15.15 7.36
CA ILE A 107 -5.60 16.62 7.36
C ILE A 107 -4.98 17.08 6.05
N ALA A 108 -5.65 18.00 5.36
CA ALA A 108 -5.07 18.63 4.20
C ALA A 108 -3.77 19.35 4.63
N PRO A 109 -2.62 19.07 4.00
CA PRO A 109 -1.36 19.73 4.36
C PRO A 109 -1.52 21.26 4.24
N PRO A 110 -0.81 22.05 5.06
CA PRO A 110 -0.89 23.50 5.05
C PRO A 110 -0.76 24.07 3.63
N GLN A 111 -1.52 25.14 3.35
CA GLN A 111 -1.72 25.64 1.99
C GLN A 111 -0.47 26.27 1.35
N ASP A 112 0.51 26.70 2.14
CA ASP A 112 1.83 27.10 1.63
C ASP A 112 2.86 27.13 2.77
N ILE A 113 4.15 27.07 2.42
CA ILE A 113 5.27 27.26 3.35
C ILE A 113 6.23 28.31 2.77
N SER A 114 6.60 29.30 3.57
CA SER A 114 7.56 30.33 3.13
C SER A 114 8.96 29.73 2.93
N ASP A 115 9.81 30.39 2.15
CA ASP A 115 11.20 29.95 1.96
C ASP A 115 11.96 29.97 3.29
N GLU A 116 11.71 30.96 4.14
CA GLU A 116 12.35 31.10 5.45
C GLU A 116 11.93 29.98 6.41
N GLU A 117 10.65 29.59 6.42
CA GLU A 117 10.19 28.47 7.24
C GLU A 117 10.77 27.15 6.73
N LEU A 118 10.81 26.95 5.41
CA LEU A 118 11.43 25.77 4.82
C LEU A 118 12.92 25.70 5.17
N ASP A 119 13.67 26.79 5.01
CA ASP A 119 15.09 26.86 5.37
C ASP A 119 15.32 26.59 6.86
N ARG A 120 14.44 27.08 7.72
CA ARG A 120 14.44 26.76 9.16
C ARG A 120 14.25 25.27 9.42
N LEU A 121 13.30 24.62 8.76
CA LEU A 121 13.09 23.17 8.91
C LEU A 121 14.31 22.38 8.45
N ILE A 122 14.88 22.73 7.29
CA ILE A 122 16.06 22.08 6.75
C ILE A 122 17.27 22.28 7.68
N LEU A 123 17.42 23.44 8.32
CA LEU A 123 18.43 23.68 9.36
C LEU A 123 18.21 22.82 10.61
N GLN A 124 16.95 22.73 11.09
CA GLN A 124 16.58 21.97 12.28
C GLN A 124 16.79 20.47 12.16
N LEU A 125 16.92 19.92 10.93
CA LEU A 125 17.29 18.52 10.71
C LEU A 125 18.63 18.14 11.36
N ASP A 126 19.54 19.10 11.51
CA ASP A 126 20.83 18.94 12.18
C ASP A 126 20.92 19.75 13.49
N GLY A 127 19.77 20.24 14.00
CA GLY A 127 19.73 21.03 15.22
C GLY A 127 20.15 20.23 16.46
N ASP A 128 20.59 20.92 17.51
CA ASP A 128 21.21 20.29 18.69
C ASP A 128 20.25 19.38 19.48
N THR A 129 18.95 19.71 19.48
CA THR A 129 17.96 18.95 20.24
C THR A 129 17.28 17.85 19.42
N TYR A 130 17.08 16.69 20.04
CA TYR A 130 16.34 15.58 19.43
C TYR A 130 14.90 15.97 19.02
N ALA A 131 14.26 16.84 19.82
CA ALA A 131 12.91 17.34 19.58
C ALA A 131 12.82 18.18 18.30
N ALA A 132 13.79 19.08 18.07
CA ALA A 132 13.86 19.88 16.85
C ALA A 132 14.06 19.01 15.61
N ARG A 133 15.03 18.08 15.64
CA ARG A 133 15.29 17.16 14.52
C ARG A 133 14.05 16.34 14.15
N THR A 134 13.36 15.80 15.16
CA THR A 134 12.17 14.96 14.96
C THR A 134 10.93 15.77 14.57
N GLY A 135 10.83 17.02 15.02
CA GLY A 135 9.79 17.98 14.57
C GLY A 135 9.96 18.35 13.12
N ALA A 136 11.16 18.74 12.72
CA ALA A 136 11.48 19.08 11.34
C ALA A 136 11.25 17.90 10.38
N LEU A 137 11.68 16.69 10.77
CA LEU A 137 11.47 15.47 9.98
C LEU A 137 9.98 15.23 9.70
N ALA A 138 9.16 15.14 10.75
CA ALA A 138 7.73 14.86 10.61
C ALA A 138 7.00 15.95 9.82
N ARG A 139 7.40 17.22 10.00
CA ARG A 139 6.84 18.33 9.24
C ARG A 139 7.18 18.21 7.75
N LEU A 140 8.44 17.92 7.44
CA LEU A 140 8.90 17.74 6.06
C LEU A 140 8.20 16.56 5.38
N GLU A 141 8.09 15.41 6.06
CA GLU A 141 7.33 14.24 5.57
C GLU A 141 5.91 14.59 5.14
N THR A 142 5.25 15.50 5.86
CA THR A 142 3.88 15.91 5.56
C THR A 142 3.80 16.88 4.38
N ILE A 143 4.74 17.82 4.27
CA ILE A 143 4.67 18.89 3.26
C ILE A 143 5.29 18.52 1.90
N VAL A 144 6.19 17.52 1.85
CA VAL A 144 6.80 17.05 0.58
C VAL A 144 5.80 16.36 -0.35
N GLU A 145 4.61 16.04 0.11
CA GLU A 145 3.52 15.51 -0.71
C GLU A 145 3.03 16.50 -1.78
N ARG A 146 3.41 17.79 -1.67
CA ARG A 146 3.02 18.82 -2.63
C ARG A 146 4.16 19.08 -3.63
N PRO A 147 3.92 18.96 -4.95
CA PRO A 147 4.96 19.12 -5.97
C PRO A 147 5.84 20.36 -5.86
N GLY A 148 5.24 21.54 -5.64
CA GLY A 148 5.98 22.79 -5.51
C GLY A 148 6.91 22.84 -4.29
N ILE A 149 6.48 22.23 -3.18
CA ILE A 149 7.28 22.13 -1.95
C ILE A 149 8.35 21.05 -2.11
N ALA A 150 8.00 19.89 -2.67
CA ALA A 150 8.92 18.79 -2.94
C ALA A 150 10.13 19.28 -3.75
N CYS A 151 9.90 20.04 -4.82
CA CYS A 151 10.94 20.67 -5.63
C CYS A 151 11.87 21.55 -4.79
N ARG A 152 11.31 22.47 -3.98
CA ARG A 152 12.07 23.38 -3.10
C ARG A 152 12.86 22.63 -2.01
N VAL A 153 12.33 21.53 -1.51
CA VAL A 153 13.00 20.63 -0.55
C VAL A 153 14.17 19.91 -1.22
N VAL A 154 13.97 19.34 -2.41
CA VAL A 154 15.03 18.69 -3.19
C VAL A 154 16.15 19.70 -3.49
N GLU A 155 15.83 20.93 -3.87
CA GLU A 155 16.84 21.96 -4.12
C GLU A 155 17.73 22.22 -2.90
N ARG A 156 17.13 22.35 -1.71
CA ARG A 156 17.84 22.68 -0.45
C ARG A 156 18.57 21.51 0.17
N LEU A 157 18.00 20.30 0.11
CA LEU A 157 18.62 19.11 0.69
C LEU A 157 19.80 18.61 -0.14
N ARG A 158 19.77 18.80 -1.46
CA ARG A 158 20.80 18.30 -2.39
C ARG A 158 22.22 18.71 -2.01
N PRO A 159 22.55 20.01 -1.82
CA PRO A 159 23.91 20.41 -1.45
C PRO A 159 24.31 19.89 -0.07
N ARG A 160 23.36 19.74 0.87
CA ARG A 160 23.63 19.29 2.25
C ARG A 160 23.89 17.78 2.34
N LEU A 161 23.16 16.98 1.58
CA LEU A 161 23.34 15.53 1.52
C LEU A 161 24.70 15.17 0.89
N ARG A 162 25.16 15.94 -0.10
CA ARG A 162 26.46 15.74 -0.76
C ARG A 162 27.63 16.40 -0.04
N GLY A 163 27.37 17.48 0.69
CA GLY A 163 28.38 18.21 1.45
C GLY A 163 28.77 17.52 2.76
N PRO A 164 29.82 18.01 3.43
CA PRO A 164 30.20 17.55 4.77
C PRO A 164 29.22 18.00 5.86
N THR A 165 28.24 18.84 5.52
CA THR A 165 27.35 19.53 6.47
C THR A 165 26.53 18.56 7.32
N PHE A 166 25.96 17.51 6.71
CA PHE A 166 25.23 16.50 7.47
C PHE A 166 26.15 15.39 7.99
N SER A 167 25.97 15.04 9.27
CA SER A 167 26.50 13.81 9.83
C SER A 167 25.95 12.59 9.08
N ARG A 168 26.64 11.44 9.14
CA ARG A 168 26.16 10.19 8.53
C ARG A 168 24.76 9.80 9.04
N GLN A 169 24.54 9.92 10.35
CA GLN A 169 23.25 9.63 10.98
C GLN A 169 22.14 10.58 10.49
N THR A 170 22.46 11.87 10.31
CA THR A 170 21.51 12.85 9.75
C THR A 170 21.14 12.48 8.31
N ARG A 171 22.13 12.08 7.48
CA ARG A 171 21.86 11.63 6.09
C ARG A 171 20.94 10.41 6.05
N GLU A 172 21.21 9.39 6.87
CA GLU A 172 20.38 8.17 6.94
C GLU A 172 18.93 8.50 7.33
N ARG A 173 18.73 9.43 8.26
CA ARG A 173 17.38 9.88 8.67
C ARG A 173 16.65 10.72 7.63
N VAL A 174 17.38 11.53 6.86
CA VAL A 174 16.80 12.44 5.85
C VAL A 174 16.54 11.73 4.52
N GLN A 175 17.22 10.60 4.26
CA GLN A 175 17.10 9.86 3.01
C GLN A 175 15.65 9.53 2.61
N PRO A 176 14.74 9.07 3.51
CA PRO A 176 13.35 8.81 3.14
C PRO A 176 12.59 10.07 2.67
N ILE A 177 12.81 11.23 3.32
CA ILE A 177 12.24 12.51 2.89
C ILE A 177 12.77 12.90 1.52
N TRP A 178 14.08 12.75 1.31
CA TRP A 178 14.72 13.03 0.03
C TRP A 178 14.12 12.16 -1.09
N ASP A 179 14.04 10.85 -0.88
CA ASP A 179 13.50 9.91 -1.84
C ASP A 179 12.02 10.21 -2.14
N ARG A 180 11.24 10.56 -1.12
CA ARG A 180 9.83 10.94 -1.29
C ARG A 180 9.67 12.26 -2.05
N ALA A 181 10.44 13.28 -1.70
CA ALA A 181 10.42 14.57 -2.38
C ALA A 181 10.84 14.44 -3.85
N GLN A 182 11.86 13.61 -4.14
CA GLN A 182 12.25 13.26 -5.51
C GLN A 182 11.11 12.60 -6.26
N LEU A 183 10.49 11.56 -5.69
CA LEU A 183 9.36 10.87 -6.32
C LEU A 183 8.19 11.82 -6.63
N VAL A 184 7.80 12.65 -5.66
CA VAL A 184 6.69 13.60 -5.83
C VAL A 184 7.02 14.64 -6.89
N TRP A 185 8.24 15.19 -6.91
CA TRP A 185 8.66 16.11 -7.96
C TRP A 185 8.64 15.45 -9.34
N LEU A 186 9.27 14.29 -9.50
CA LEU A 186 9.43 13.61 -10.78
C LEU A 186 8.10 13.06 -11.34
N SER A 187 7.16 12.71 -10.47
CA SER A 187 5.82 12.22 -10.86
C SER A 187 4.81 13.35 -11.09
N SER A 188 5.19 14.60 -10.83
CA SER A 188 4.31 15.77 -10.97
C SER A 188 4.46 16.46 -12.32
N GLY A 189 3.40 17.13 -12.77
CA GLY A 189 3.43 17.91 -14.02
C GLY A 189 4.39 19.12 -13.92
N PRO A 190 5.13 19.47 -15.00
CA PRO A 190 6.08 20.59 -15.02
C PRO A 190 5.55 21.93 -14.51
N ARG A 191 4.25 22.18 -14.69
CA ARG A 191 3.60 23.44 -14.28
C ARG A 191 3.48 23.59 -12.75
N ALA A 192 3.65 22.50 -12.00
CA ALA A 192 3.44 22.47 -10.56
C ALA A 192 4.67 22.90 -9.75
N TRP A 193 5.80 23.16 -10.41
CA TRP A 193 7.06 23.52 -9.77
C TRP A 193 7.82 24.55 -10.60
N ARG A 194 8.80 25.21 -9.98
CA ARG A 194 9.71 26.15 -10.63
C ARG A 194 11.13 25.88 -10.14
N TRP A 195 12.00 25.51 -11.06
CA TRP A 195 13.44 25.42 -10.80
C TRP A 195 14.12 26.71 -11.27
N PRO A 196 15.23 27.11 -10.63
CA PRO A 196 16.11 28.12 -11.20
C PRO A 196 16.57 27.72 -12.62
N ALA A 197 16.70 28.74 -13.47
CA ALA A 197 17.32 28.58 -14.77
C ALA A 197 18.79 28.18 -14.60
N VAL A 198 19.27 27.32 -15.50
CA VAL A 198 20.68 26.92 -15.54
C VAL A 198 21.28 27.37 -16.85
N GLU A 199 22.35 28.17 -16.75
CA GLU A 199 23.05 28.72 -17.90
C GLU A 199 23.87 27.65 -18.63
N GLN A 200 24.13 27.88 -19.93
CA GLN A 200 24.87 26.92 -20.74
C GLN A 200 26.28 26.66 -20.20
N GLU A 201 26.95 27.73 -19.75
CA GLU A 201 28.27 27.65 -19.13
C GLU A 201 28.30 26.73 -17.91
N GLN A 202 27.19 26.59 -17.19
CA GLN A 202 27.11 25.68 -16.04
C GLN A 202 27.00 24.22 -16.48
N ILE A 203 26.22 23.94 -17.54
CA ILE A 203 26.14 22.61 -18.16
C ILE A 203 27.53 22.20 -18.67
N ASP A 204 28.21 23.10 -19.38
CA ASP A 204 29.53 22.84 -19.95
C ASP A 204 30.59 22.57 -18.86
N ARG A 205 30.56 23.33 -17.76
CA ARG A 205 31.43 23.07 -16.59
C ARG A 205 31.21 21.69 -15.99
N TRP A 206 29.98 21.21 -15.88
CA TRP A 206 29.72 19.87 -15.37
C TRP A 206 30.22 18.78 -16.32
N ILE A 207 30.03 18.95 -17.63
CA ILE A 207 30.58 18.06 -18.65
C ILE A 207 32.11 18.05 -18.59
N GLU A 208 32.74 19.21 -18.40
CA GLU A 208 34.19 19.31 -18.24
C GLU A 208 34.67 18.51 -17.02
N LEU A 209 34.01 18.65 -15.86
CA LEU A 209 34.35 17.87 -14.66
C LEU A 209 34.29 16.35 -14.89
N LEU A 210 33.35 15.86 -15.70
CA LEU A 210 33.22 14.45 -16.06
C LEU A 210 34.32 13.95 -17.02
N THR A 211 34.90 14.85 -17.81
CA THR A 211 35.95 14.54 -18.79
C THR A 211 37.37 14.79 -18.28
N ARG A 212 37.55 15.60 -17.22
CA ARG A 212 38.87 15.86 -16.61
C ARG A 212 39.47 14.57 -16.06
N PRO A 213 40.69 14.17 -16.42
CA PRO A 213 41.31 12.92 -15.95
C PRO A 213 41.55 12.92 -14.43
N LEU A 214 41.57 11.73 -13.82
CA LEU A 214 41.97 11.59 -12.42
C LEU A 214 43.50 11.58 -12.30
N PRO A 215 44.06 12.15 -11.22
CA PRO A 215 45.46 11.98 -10.88
C PRO A 215 45.79 10.48 -10.79
N PRO A 216 46.96 10.04 -11.30
CA PRO A 216 47.38 8.65 -11.18
C PRO A 216 47.51 8.25 -9.70
N PRO A 217 47.32 6.96 -9.36
CA PRO A 217 47.68 6.46 -8.05
C PRO A 217 49.19 6.70 -7.82
N VAL A 218 49.55 7.28 -6.68
CA VAL A 218 50.95 7.55 -6.31
C VAL A 218 51.46 6.39 -5.45
N SER A 219 52.72 5.97 -5.64
CA SER A 219 53.38 4.92 -4.85
C SER A 219 53.45 5.30 -3.36
N GLU A 220 53.31 4.29 -2.49
CA GLU A 220 53.28 4.46 -1.03
C GLU A 220 54.57 5.10 -0.47
N GLY A 221 54.43 6.04 0.47
CA GLY A 221 55.52 6.51 1.33
C GLY A 221 55.98 7.98 1.16
N SER A 222 55.27 8.82 0.41
CA SER A 222 55.66 10.24 0.22
C SER A 222 54.61 11.24 0.75
N ILE A 223 55.02 12.42 1.20
CA ILE A 223 54.09 13.52 1.57
C ILE A 223 53.23 13.95 0.36
N GLN A 224 53.73 13.75 -0.87
CA GLN A 224 52.99 13.97 -2.11
C GLN A 224 51.81 12.99 -2.26
N GLU A 225 51.87 11.80 -1.65
CA GLU A 225 50.82 10.79 -1.64
C GLU A 225 49.54 11.30 -0.97
N THR A 226 49.64 11.85 0.24
CA THR A 226 48.47 12.37 0.98
C THR A 226 47.75 13.47 0.20
N ARG A 227 48.52 14.37 -0.43
CA ARG A 227 47.97 15.44 -1.27
C ARG A 227 47.29 14.87 -2.52
N ALA A 228 47.94 13.95 -3.23
CA ALA A 228 47.38 13.32 -4.42
C ALA A 228 46.12 12.48 -4.12
N ARG A 229 46.11 11.78 -2.97
CA ARG A 229 44.94 11.01 -2.51
C ARG A 229 43.76 11.91 -2.17
N LEU A 230 44.01 13.02 -1.46
CA LEU A 230 42.98 14.03 -1.16
C LEU A 230 42.46 14.69 -2.44
N GLU A 231 43.34 15.04 -3.38
CA GLU A 231 42.94 15.63 -4.66
C GLU A 231 42.12 14.65 -5.50
N ARG A 232 42.53 13.38 -5.60
CA ARG A 232 41.78 12.34 -6.30
C ARG A 232 40.41 12.15 -5.66
N LYS A 233 40.32 12.09 -4.32
CA LYS A 233 39.04 12.02 -3.60
C LYS A 233 38.15 13.23 -3.89
N ARG A 234 38.72 14.44 -3.91
CA ARG A 234 37.99 15.68 -4.25
C ARG A 234 37.46 15.64 -5.68
N ARG A 235 38.26 15.22 -6.66
CA ARG A 235 37.85 15.13 -8.07
C ARG A 235 36.76 14.07 -8.28
N LEU A 236 36.84 12.93 -7.59
CA LEU A 236 35.78 11.92 -7.60
C LEU A 236 34.46 12.49 -7.07
N ALA A 237 34.48 13.18 -5.92
CA ALA A 237 33.29 13.82 -5.36
C ALA A 237 32.71 14.90 -6.31
N GLN A 238 33.58 15.69 -6.97
CA GLN A 238 33.15 16.67 -7.97
C GLN A 238 32.51 16.02 -9.20
N ARG A 239 33.05 14.88 -9.66
CA ARG A 239 32.49 14.11 -10.77
C ARG A 239 31.12 13.53 -10.41
N GLU A 240 30.97 12.91 -9.24
CA GLU A 240 29.69 12.37 -8.76
C GLU A 240 28.64 13.47 -8.63
N ALA A 241 29.03 14.65 -8.12
CA ALA A 241 28.16 15.81 -8.05
C ALA A 241 27.75 16.29 -9.45
N ALA A 242 28.70 16.43 -10.39
CA ALA A 242 28.43 16.85 -11.77
C ALA A 242 27.51 15.87 -12.51
N HIS A 243 27.76 14.56 -12.38
CA HIS A 243 26.91 13.51 -12.93
C HIS A 243 25.48 13.65 -12.43
N SER A 244 25.32 13.80 -11.12
CA SER A 244 24.01 13.90 -10.50
C SER A 244 23.27 15.21 -10.83
N GLU A 245 23.99 16.32 -11.03
CA GLU A 245 23.38 17.57 -11.52
C GLU A 245 22.89 17.44 -12.96
N LEU A 246 23.70 16.85 -13.85
CA LEU A 246 23.30 16.60 -15.24
C LEU A 246 22.10 15.65 -15.31
N LEU A 247 22.08 14.59 -14.50
CA LEU A 247 20.94 13.68 -14.42
C LEU A 247 19.65 14.39 -13.95
N ASN A 248 19.75 15.29 -12.96
CA ASN A 248 18.60 16.11 -12.54
C ASN A 248 18.14 17.07 -13.64
N LEU A 249 19.06 17.63 -14.44
CA LEU A 249 18.69 18.44 -15.60
C LEU A 249 18.05 17.61 -16.72
N LEU A 250 18.48 16.36 -16.92
CA LEU A 250 17.82 15.45 -17.84
C LEU A 250 16.40 15.09 -17.39
N ALA A 251 16.13 15.07 -16.08
CA ALA A 251 14.78 14.90 -15.56
C ALA A 251 13.89 16.16 -15.68
N ARG A 252 14.44 17.27 -16.17
CA ARG A 252 13.71 18.51 -16.44
C ARG A 252 13.39 18.63 -17.93
N ASP A 253 12.11 18.55 -18.27
CA ASP A 253 11.64 18.62 -19.66
C ASP A 253 12.15 19.89 -20.39
N ASP A 254 12.29 21.02 -19.68
CA ASP A 254 12.80 22.29 -20.21
C ASP A 254 14.31 22.31 -20.48
N GLN A 255 15.10 21.43 -19.86
CA GLN A 255 16.57 21.39 -19.98
C GLN A 255 17.10 20.16 -20.72
N THR A 256 16.28 19.11 -20.87
CA THR A 256 16.68 17.82 -21.45
C THR A 256 17.34 18.00 -22.83
N GLY A 257 16.74 18.80 -23.71
CA GLY A 257 17.27 19.03 -25.06
C GLY A 257 18.64 19.71 -25.07
N ARG A 258 18.86 20.69 -24.18
CA ARG A 258 20.12 21.43 -24.06
C ARG A 258 21.24 20.53 -23.54
N VAL A 259 20.97 19.75 -22.50
CA VAL A 259 21.95 18.81 -21.95
C VAL A 259 22.29 17.72 -22.96
N LYS A 260 21.29 17.15 -23.65
CA LYS A 260 21.52 16.17 -24.72
C LYS A 260 22.45 16.73 -25.80
N ALA A 261 22.17 17.93 -26.31
CA ALA A 261 22.99 18.57 -27.34
C ALA A 261 24.45 18.78 -26.87
N ALA A 262 24.65 19.19 -25.61
CA ALA A 262 25.99 19.36 -25.05
C ALA A 262 26.74 18.04 -24.87
N LEU A 263 26.06 16.97 -24.43
CA LEU A 263 26.63 15.62 -24.34
C LEU A 263 27.03 15.09 -25.73
N ASP A 264 26.15 15.20 -26.72
CA ASP A 264 26.39 14.77 -28.10
C ASP A 264 27.56 15.53 -28.73
N ALA A 265 27.62 16.86 -28.56
CA ALA A 265 28.71 17.68 -29.04
C ALA A 265 30.06 17.27 -28.43
N ARG A 266 30.09 16.98 -27.11
CA ARG A 266 31.32 16.56 -26.44
C ARG A 266 31.78 15.16 -26.86
N LEU A 267 30.84 14.23 -27.05
CA LEU A 267 31.11 12.87 -27.55
C LEU A 267 31.64 12.92 -28.99
N ALA A 268 31.08 13.78 -29.85
CA ALA A 268 31.50 13.95 -31.24
C ALA A 268 32.87 14.61 -31.39
N ALA A 269 33.28 15.47 -30.45
CA ALA A 269 34.57 16.16 -30.49
C ALA A 269 35.80 15.23 -30.40
N GLY A 270 35.64 13.94 -30.07
CA GLY A 270 36.68 12.90 -30.18
C GLY A 270 37.85 12.98 -29.18
N HIS A 271 38.13 14.15 -28.60
CA HIS A 271 39.23 14.39 -27.67
C HIS A 271 38.86 14.11 -26.20
N ILE A 272 38.41 12.88 -25.92
CA ILE A 272 38.14 12.38 -24.57
C ILE A 272 38.67 10.96 -24.43
N ASP A 273 39.17 10.62 -23.24
CA ASP A 273 39.55 9.24 -22.92
C ASP A 273 38.34 8.29 -22.89
N ASP A 274 38.58 6.99 -23.01
CA ASP A 274 37.51 5.98 -23.11
C ASP A 274 36.63 5.92 -21.85
N ASP A 275 37.20 6.21 -20.69
CA ASP A 275 36.50 6.22 -19.42
C ASP A 275 35.54 7.44 -19.31
N ALA A 276 35.98 8.60 -19.80
CA ALA A 276 35.15 9.78 -19.97
C ALA A 276 34.07 9.57 -21.05
N ARG A 277 34.41 8.93 -22.18
CA ARG A 277 33.45 8.58 -23.23
C ARG A 277 32.34 7.69 -22.68
N ARG A 278 32.68 6.65 -21.92
CA ARG A 278 31.70 5.76 -21.27
C ARG A 278 30.76 6.51 -20.34
N ARG A 279 31.27 7.39 -19.47
CA ARG A 279 30.44 8.23 -18.57
C ARG A 279 29.46 9.13 -19.31
N LEU A 280 29.94 9.81 -20.36
CA LEU A 280 29.08 10.69 -21.15
C LEU A 280 28.05 9.90 -21.95
N ALA A 281 28.43 8.73 -22.49
CA ALA A 281 27.51 7.83 -23.18
C ALA A 281 26.45 7.25 -22.24
N GLU A 282 26.80 6.95 -20.99
CA GLU A 282 25.85 6.55 -19.94
C GLU A 282 24.78 7.62 -19.71
N LEU A 283 25.18 8.88 -19.51
CA LEU A 283 24.25 10.02 -19.38
C LEU A 283 23.40 10.23 -20.65
N ALA A 284 24.01 10.12 -21.84
CA ALA A 284 23.28 10.22 -23.10
C ALA A 284 22.24 9.10 -23.26
N GLY A 285 22.53 7.91 -22.73
CA GLY A 285 21.64 6.75 -22.72
C GLY A 285 20.34 6.98 -21.92
N TRP A 286 20.33 7.90 -20.94
CA TRP A 286 19.13 8.27 -20.20
C TRP A 286 18.08 9.01 -21.04
N VAL A 287 18.50 9.65 -22.13
CA VAL A 287 17.60 10.43 -23.01
C VAL A 287 16.85 9.55 -24.00
N ARG A 288 17.28 8.30 -24.17
CA ARG A 288 16.57 7.33 -24.99
C ARG A 288 15.31 6.85 -24.27
N PRO A 289 14.27 6.41 -24.98
CA PRO A 289 13.16 5.69 -24.37
C PRO A 289 13.62 4.34 -23.81
N TRP A 290 13.15 4.01 -22.61
CA TRP A 290 13.39 2.73 -21.96
C TRP A 290 12.07 2.09 -21.55
N LEU A 291 12.15 0.84 -21.15
CA LEU A 291 11.09 0.15 -20.43
C LEU A 291 11.68 -0.66 -19.29
N ALA A 292 10.84 -0.97 -18.32
CA ALA A 292 11.14 -1.95 -17.28
C ALA A 292 10.22 -3.16 -17.46
N VAL A 293 10.77 -4.36 -17.33
CA VAL A 293 10.01 -5.58 -17.17
C VAL A 293 10.10 -6.01 -15.71
N GLU A 294 8.99 -5.86 -14.99
CA GLU A 294 8.85 -6.34 -13.62
C GLU A 294 8.37 -7.79 -13.63
N THR A 295 8.99 -8.67 -12.83
CA THR A 295 8.52 -10.04 -12.60
C THR A 295 8.05 -10.18 -11.17
N TRP A 296 6.86 -10.71 -10.98
CA TRP A 296 6.19 -10.90 -9.70
C TRP A 296 5.92 -12.39 -9.46
N THR A 297 6.27 -12.90 -8.29
CA THR A 297 6.04 -14.29 -7.87
C THR A 297 5.63 -14.29 -6.41
N GLU A 298 4.65 -15.11 -6.03
CA GLU A 298 4.14 -15.18 -4.64
C GLU A 298 3.82 -13.81 -4.02
N ARG A 299 3.18 -12.92 -4.79
CA ARG A 299 2.86 -11.53 -4.38
C ARG A 299 4.08 -10.65 -4.06
N LYS A 300 5.28 -11.02 -4.51
CA LYS A 300 6.51 -10.25 -4.31
C LYS A 300 7.19 -9.94 -5.63
N LEU A 301 7.76 -8.73 -5.72
CA LEU A 301 8.58 -8.34 -6.85
C LEU A 301 9.87 -9.18 -6.85
N ALA A 302 10.01 -10.09 -7.80
CA ALA A 302 11.13 -11.02 -7.90
C ALA A 302 12.33 -10.37 -8.63
N SER A 303 12.08 -9.67 -9.74
CA SER A 303 13.14 -9.02 -10.52
C SER A 303 12.63 -7.83 -11.33
N ILE A 304 13.55 -6.95 -11.71
CA ILE A 304 13.34 -5.87 -12.67
C ILE A 304 14.43 -6.00 -13.73
N VAL A 305 14.04 -5.94 -15.00
CA VAL A 305 14.97 -5.83 -16.13
C VAL A 305 14.67 -4.54 -16.89
N GLU A 306 15.60 -3.59 -16.87
CA GLU A 306 15.52 -2.37 -17.66
C GLU A 306 16.11 -2.59 -19.05
N LEU A 307 15.37 -2.19 -20.08
CA LEU A 307 15.72 -2.41 -21.47
C LEU A 307 15.59 -1.11 -22.28
N PRO A 308 16.58 -0.78 -23.13
CA PRO A 308 16.43 0.30 -24.10
C PRO A 308 15.42 -0.10 -25.19
N LEU A 309 14.66 0.87 -25.70
CA LEU A 309 13.77 0.64 -26.83
C LEU A 309 14.55 0.69 -28.16
N GLY A 310 14.29 -0.26 -29.06
CA GLY A 310 14.85 -0.31 -30.41
C GLY A 310 16.25 -0.93 -30.53
N GLU A 311 16.81 -1.47 -29.44
CA GLU A 311 18.14 -2.06 -29.41
C GLU A 311 18.10 -3.46 -28.82
N GLU A 312 18.90 -4.38 -29.38
CA GLU A 312 19.08 -5.70 -28.78
C GLU A 312 19.88 -5.58 -27.49
N TYR A 313 19.31 -6.06 -26.39
CA TYR A 313 19.95 -5.98 -25.10
C TYR A 313 20.22 -7.37 -24.50
N PRO A 314 21.48 -7.72 -24.18
CA PRO A 314 21.81 -8.98 -23.55
C PRO A 314 21.37 -8.97 -22.09
N VAL A 315 20.38 -9.80 -21.76
CA VAL A 315 19.90 -9.95 -20.38
C VAL A 315 20.64 -11.11 -19.72
N PRO A 316 21.30 -10.91 -18.56
CA PRO A 316 21.99 -12.00 -17.87
C PRO A 316 21.07 -13.19 -17.60
N GLY A 317 21.47 -14.37 -18.06
CA GLY A 317 20.71 -15.61 -17.90
C GLY A 317 19.64 -15.86 -18.97
N ALA A 318 19.38 -14.92 -19.89
CA ALA A 318 18.51 -15.16 -21.04
C ALA A 318 19.29 -15.86 -22.17
N PRO A 319 18.67 -16.79 -22.92
CA PRO A 319 19.33 -17.49 -24.02
C PRO A 319 19.59 -16.60 -25.23
N LYS A 320 18.84 -15.50 -25.38
CA LYS A 320 18.92 -14.55 -26.48
C LYS A 320 18.78 -13.11 -25.97
N PRO A 321 19.35 -12.11 -26.69
CA PRO A 321 19.07 -10.71 -26.43
C PRO A 321 17.58 -10.40 -26.50
N THR A 322 17.12 -9.45 -25.68
CA THR A 322 15.74 -8.95 -25.70
C THR A 322 15.67 -7.68 -26.54
N LEU A 323 14.67 -7.59 -27.43
CA LEU A 323 14.42 -6.44 -28.30
C LEU A 323 12.93 -6.09 -28.30
N PHE A 324 12.64 -4.84 -27.94
CA PHE A 324 11.35 -4.21 -28.17
C PHE A 324 11.53 -3.12 -29.22
N ASP A 325 10.75 -3.17 -30.30
CA ASP A 325 10.80 -2.17 -31.38
C ASP A 325 9.77 -1.06 -31.20
N ARG A 326 8.66 -1.35 -30.49
CA ARG A 326 7.56 -0.41 -30.29
C ARG A 326 7.02 -0.45 -28.86
N LEU A 327 6.75 0.73 -28.32
CA LEU A 327 6.19 0.91 -26.98
C LEU A 327 5.36 2.19 -26.92
N ASP A 328 4.17 2.10 -26.36
CA ASP A 328 3.31 3.21 -25.97
C ASP A 328 2.70 2.98 -24.58
N ASP A 329 1.81 3.85 -24.12
CA ASP A 329 1.18 3.76 -22.79
C ASP A 329 0.20 2.59 -22.62
N ARG A 330 -0.05 1.82 -23.68
CA ARG A 330 -1.02 0.71 -23.70
C ARG A 330 -0.38 -0.61 -24.09
N ARG A 331 0.60 -0.60 -24.98
CA ARG A 331 1.18 -1.79 -25.59
C ARG A 331 2.68 -1.69 -25.81
N ALA A 332 3.33 -2.83 -25.68
CA ALA A 332 4.72 -3.07 -26.02
C ALA A 332 4.81 -4.23 -27.01
N HIS A 333 5.64 -4.11 -28.04
CA HIS A 333 5.89 -5.16 -29.02
C HIS A 333 7.29 -5.73 -28.80
N CYS A 334 7.37 -7.02 -28.47
CA CYS A 334 8.62 -7.75 -28.29
C CYS A 334 8.91 -8.56 -29.56
N LEU A 335 10.12 -8.42 -30.10
CA LEU A 335 10.55 -9.14 -31.31
C LEU A 335 11.33 -10.42 -31.01
N SER A 336 11.95 -10.52 -29.84
CA SER A 336 12.85 -11.62 -29.53
C SER A 336 12.40 -12.41 -28.31
N ASP A 337 12.80 -13.68 -28.27
CA ASP A 337 12.49 -14.64 -27.19
C ASP A 337 13.56 -14.61 -26.09
N GLY A 338 13.75 -13.42 -25.51
CA GLY A 338 14.71 -13.18 -24.43
C GLY A 338 14.03 -13.24 -23.06
N VAL A 339 13.53 -12.09 -22.60
CA VAL A 339 12.75 -11.96 -21.35
C VAL A 339 11.28 -12.33 -21.56
N LEU A 340 10.71 -11.99 -22.71
CA LEU A 340 9.35 -12.31 -23.12
C LEU A 340 9.41 -13.06 -24.45
N ARG A 341 8.32 -13.77 -24.80
CA ARG A 341 8.17 -14.33 -26.14
C ARG A 341 7.91 -13.20 -27.15
N PRO A 342 8.17 -13.42 -28.45
CA PRO A 342 7.75 -12.45 -29.46
C PRO A 342 6.23 -12.24 -29.43
N GLY A 343 5.78 -10.99 -29.45
CA GLY A 343 4.36 -10.66 -29.40
C GLY A 343 4.03 -9.29 -28.80
N GLU A 344 2.73 -9.05 -28.63
CA GLU A 344 2.16 -7.81 -28.08
C GLU A 344 1.78 -7.99 -26.61
N TYR A 345 2.27 -7.09 -25.77
CA TYR A 345 2.08 -7.11 -24.32
C TYR A 345 1.40 -5.84 -23.83
N PRO A 346 0.51 -5.94 -22.83
CA PRO A 346 -0.10 -4.76 -22.25
C PRO A 346 0.91 -4.02 -21.35
N VAL A 347 0.83 -2.70 -21.34
CA VAL A 347 1.68 -1.83 -20.51
C VAL A 347 0.96 -1.47 -19.21
N ASP A 348 1.74 -1.42 -18.13
CA ASP A 348 1.35 -1.08 -16.75
C ASP A 348 0.16 -1.87 -16.18
N VAL A 349 -0.03 -3.10 -16.62
CA VAL A 349 -0.96 -4.06 -16.01
C VAL A 349 -0.29 -5.42 -15.94
N LEU A 350 -0.69 -6.21 -14.95
CA LEU A 350 -0.22 -7.57 -14.76
C LEU A 350 -0.79 -8.46 -15.86
N PHE A 351 0.08 -9.28 -16.42
CA PHE A 351 -0.30 -10.38 -17.30
C PHE A 351 0.44 -11.66 -16.90
N PRO A 352 -0.17 -12.83 -17.14
CA PRO A 352 0.44 -14.11 -16.79
C PRO A 352 1.70 -14.34 -17.62
N HIS A 353 2.71 -14.97 -17.02
CA HIS A 353 3.93 -15.33 -17.74
C HIS A 353 3.60 -16.17 -18.99
N PRO A 354 4.21 -15.87 -20.16
CA PRO A 354 3.83 -16.51 -21.43
C PRO A 354 4.14 -18.02 -21.50
N SER A 355 4.92 -18.55 -20.55
CA SER A 355 5.08 -19.99 -20.33
C SER A 355 4.08 -20.50 -19.29
N VAL A 356 3.19 -21.41 -19.72
CA VAL A 356 2.12 -22.03 -18.90
C VAL A 356 2.66 -22.79 -17.67
N LEU A 357 3.94 -23.19 -17.68
CA LEU A 357 4.58 -23.91 -16.58
C LEU A 357 4.88 -23.04 -15.34
N ARG A 358 4.68 -21.72 -15.41
CA ARG A 358 4.89 -20.77 -14.31
C ARG A 358 3.59 -20.05 -13.96
N SER A 359 2.60 -20.81 -13.49
CA SER A 359 1.25 -20.31 -13.16
C SER A 359 1.23 -19.26 -12.04
N ASP A 360 2.27 -19.23 -11.20
CA ASP A 360 2.45 -18.33 -10.07
C ASP A 360 3.21 -17.04 -10.42
N THR A 361 3.65 -16.90 -11.67
CA THR A 361 4.49 -15.78 -12.11
C THR A 361 3.70 -14.81 -12.99
N GLN A 362 3.73 -13.54 -12.62
CA GLN A 362 3.13 -12.45 -13.36
C GLN A 362 4.21 -11.48 -13.82
N MET A 363 3.93 -10.77 -14.91
CA MET A 363 4.85 -9.79 -15.47
C MET A 363 4.12 -8.48 -15.72
N VAL A 364 4.87 -7.39 -15.68
CA VAL A 364 4.43 -6.06 -16.08
C VAL A 364 5.48 -5.44 -16.97
N VAL A 365 5.05 -4.82 -18.07
CA VAL A 365 5.89 -3.92 -18.86
C VAL A 365 5.56 -2.49 -18.46
N VAL A 366 6.55 -1.74 -17.99
CA VAL A 366 6.43 -0.34 -17.58
C VAL A 366 7.07 0.55 -18.64
N ASN A 367 6.32 1.51 -19.15
CA ASN A 367 6.82 2.47 -20.13
C ASN A 367 7.64 3.58 -19.43
N LEU A 368 8.91 3.75 -19.81
CA LEU A 368 9.82 4.77 -19.27
C LEU A 368 10.33 5.68 -20.41
N PRO A 369 9.44 6.49 -21.02
CA PRO A 369 9.74 7.17 -22.28
C PRO A 369 10.71 8.34 -22.14
N THR A 370 10.87 8.92 -20.95
CA THR A 370 11.73 10.07 -20.69
C THR A 370 12.67 9.84 -19.51
N PRO A 371 13.78 10.60 -19.39
CA PRO A 371 14.65 10.52 -18.22
C PRO A 371 13.90 10.77 -16.91
N ARG A 372 12.92 11.70 -16.93
CA ARG A 372 12.10 12.00 -15.75
C ARG A 372 11.29 10.78 -15.30
N THR A 373 10.57 10.12 -16.20
CA THR A 373 9.76 8.95 -15.87
C THR A 373 10.63 7.78 -15.42
N ARG A 374 11.80 7.60 -16.05
CA ARG A 374 12.77 6.56 -15.66
C ARG A 374 13.32 6.81 -14.25
N LEU A 375 13.67 8.06 -13.94
CA LEU A 375 14.17 8.41 -12.62
C LEU A 375 13.06 8.32 -11.55
N ALA A 376 11.83 8.73 -11.89
CA ALA A 376 10.66 8.58 -11.01
C ALA A 376 10.45 7.11 -10.63
N TYR A 377 10.54 6.21 -11.62
CA TYR A 377 10.41 4.77 -11.42
C TYR A 377 11.43 4.21 -10.41
N HIS A 378 12.69 4.64 -10.49
CA HIS A 378 13.72 4.23 -9.51
C HIS A 378 13.36 4.64 -8.07
N TYR A 379 12.83 5.85 -7.89
CA TYR A 379 12.38 6.30 -6.57
C TYR A 379 11.10 5.60 -6.12
N GLN A 380 10.18 5.30 -7.04
CA GLN A 380 8.93 4.58 -6.74
C GLN A 380 9.22 3.19 -6.20
N ILE A 381 10.03 2.40 -6.91
CA ILE A 381 10.40 1.03 -6.51
C ILE A 381 11.12 1.00 -5.17
N LYS A 382 11.94 2.03 -4.89
CA LYS A 382 12.64 2.17 -3.61
C LYS A 382 11.71 2.54 -2.46
N ALA A 383 10.76 3.45 -2.69
CA ALA A 383 9.93 4.04 -1.65
C ALA A 383 8.71 3.17 -1.28
N ASP A 384 8.10 2.50 -2.25
CA ASP A 384 6.81 1.83 -2.06
C ASP A 384 6.72 0.47 -2.77
N ARG A 385 7.63 -0.44 -2.39
CA ARG A 385 7.63 -1.79 -2.96
C ARG A 385 6.40 -2.61 -2.57
N GLU A 386 5.85 -2.36 -1.38
CA GLU A 386 4.68 -3.10 -0.86
C GLU A 386 3.36 -2.59 -1.47
N GLY A 387 3.20 -1.28 -1.67
CA GLY A 387 2.02 -0.69 -2.30
C GLY A 387 1.94 -0.88 -3.82
N ARG A 388 3.06 -1.24 -4.46
CA ARG A 388 3.14 -1.44 -5.91
C ARG A 388 2.26 -2.58 -6.44
N LEU A 389 2.20 -3.73 -5.76
CA LEU A 389 1.35 -4.85 -6.21
C LEU A 389 -0.14 -4.54 -6.10
N PRO A 390 -0.66 -3.99 -4.99
CA PRO A 390 -2.05 -3.53 -4.91
C PRO A 390 -2.40 -2.52 -6.01
N GLU A 391 -1.54 -1.53 -6.29
CA GLU A 391 -1.75 -0.55 -7.37
C GLU A 391 -1.89 -1.24 -8.74
N LEU A 392 -0.94 -2.12 -9.08
CA LEU A 392 -0.95 -2.89 -10.32
C LEU A 392 -2.17 -3.83 -10.39
N THR A 393 -2.54 -4.45 -9.29
CA THR A 393 -3.70 -5.34 -9.19
C THR A 393 -4.97 -4.56 -9.51
N GLU A 394 -5.20 -3.41 -8.85
CA GLU A 394 -6.39 -2.59 -9.11
C GLU A 394 -6.46 -2.14 -10.56
N ARG A 395 -5.36 -1.64 -11.14
CA ARG A 395 -5.31 -1.25 -12.55
C ARG A 395 -5.66 -2.42 -13.48
N THR A 396 -5.10 -3.59 -13.22
CA THR A 396 -5.31 -4.81 -14.00
C THR A 396 -6.77 -5.25 -13.97
N LEU A 397 -7.34 -5.35 -12.76
CA LEU A 397 -8.71 -5.82 -12.55
C LEU A 397 -9.74 -4.80 -13.07
N ASN A 398 -9.49 -3.50 -12.91
CA ASN A 398 -10.34 -2.45 -13.50
C ASN A 398 -10.38 -2.55 -15.02
N ARG A 399 -9.24 -2.79 -15.66
CA ARG A 399 -9.17 -3.03 -17.11
C ARG A 399 -9.96 -4.27 -17.50
N MET A 400 -9.75 -5.41 -16.82
CA MET A 400 -10.49 -6.64 -17.07
C MET A 400 -12.00 -6.46 -16.91
N ALA A 401 -12.43 -5.74 -15.87
CA ALA A 401 -13.85 -5.46 -15.63
C ALA A 401 -14.46 -4.58 -16.73
N ALA A 402 -13.72 -3.59 -17.23
CA ALA A 402 -14.16 -2.71 -18.30
C ALA A 402 -14.39 -3.46 -19.63
N GLU A 403 -13.65 -4.55 -19.89
CA GLU A 403 -13.80 -5.36 -21.10
C GLU A 403 -15.12 -6.15 -21.14
N LYS A 404 -15.78 -6.37 -19.99
CA LYS A 404 -17.08 -7.06 -19.87
C LYS A 404 -17.17 -8.39 -20.62
N ARG A 405 -16.05 -9.10 -20.73
CA ARG A 405 -15.95 -10.39 -21.42
C ARG A 405 -15.67 -11.52 -20.43
N PRO A 406 -15.89 -12.78 -20.82
CA PRO A 406 -15.40 -13.91 -20.06
C PRO A 406 -13.88 -13.84 -19.83
N LEU A 407 -13.45 -14.20 -18.63
CA LEU A 407 -12.04 -14.36 -18.28
C LEU A 407 -11.42 -15.52 -19.06
N LYS A 408 -10.20 -15.32 -19.54
CA LYS A 408 -9.37 -16.40 -20.09
C LYS A 408 -8.87 -17.28 -18.95
N TYR A 409 -8.60 -18.54 -19.25
CA TYR A 409 -8.05 -19.47 -18.27
C TYR A 409 -6.76 -18.95 -17.60
N THR A 410 -5.83 -18.38 -18.37
CA THR A 410 -4.59 -17.80 -17.84
C THR A 410 -4.83 -16.57 -16.95
N GLU A 411 -5.93 -15.84 -17.16
CA GLU A 411 -6.31 -14.72 -16.29
C GLU A 411 -6.88 -15.24 -14.96
N LEU A 412 -7.71 -16.30 -15.00
CA LEU A 412 -8.23 -16.96 -13.79
C LEU A 412 -7.09 -17.52 -12.92
N VAL A 413 -6.13 -18.21 -13.53
CA VAL A 413 -4.97 -18.80 -12.83
C VAL A 413 -4.07 -17.73 -12.21
N MET A 414 -4.08 -16.51 -12.73
CA MET A 414 -3.29 -15.40 -12.20
C MET A 414 -3.89 -14.78 -10.93
N LEU A 415 -5.22 -14.75 -10.82
CA LEU A 415 -5.93 -14.07 -9.73
C LEU A 415 -5.47 -14.44 -8.31
N PRO A 416 -5.18 -15.72 -7.97
CA PRO A 416 -4.69 -16.10 -6.64
C PRO A 416 -3.39 -15.38 -6.21
N SER A 417 -2.54 -15.03 -7.18
CA SER A 417 -1.26 -14.37 -6.94
C SER A 417 -1.35 -12.84 -6.84
N LEU A 418 -2.57 -12.27 -6.93
CA LEU A 418 -2.82 -10.83 -6.82
C LEU A 418 -3.25 -10.42 -5.40
N ASP A 419 -3.52 -9.13 -5.19
CA ASP A 419 -4.08 -8.61 -3.94
C ASP A 419 -5.49 -9.19 -3.65
N PRO A 420 -5.70 -9.90 -2.52
CA PRO A 420 -6.97 -10.58 -2.23
C PRO A 420 -8.18 -9.65 -2.12
N HIS A 421 -8.01 -8.45 -1.57
CA HIS A 421 -9.10 -7.51 -1.38
C HIS A 421 -9.58 -6.95 -2.73
N ALA A 422 -8.65 -6.57 -3.60
CA ALA A 422 -8.97 -6.12 -4.95
C ALA A 422 -9.58 -7.24 -5.80
N VAL A 423 -9.06 -8.46 -5.72
CA VAL A 423 -9.62 -9.65 -6.39
C VAL A 423 -11.04 -9.93 -5.93
N SER A 424 -11.32 -9.84 -4.63
CA SER A 424 -12.65 -10.09 -4.07
C SER A 424 -13.67 -9.06 -4.53
N ARG A 425 -13.31 -7.76 -4.53
CA ARG A 425 -14.14 -6.68 -5.11
C ARG A 425 -14.43 -6.94 -6.59
N PHE A 426 -13.39 -7.25 -7.36
CA PHE A 426 -13.48 -7.55 -8.79
C PHE A 426 -14.39 -8.75 -9.06
N ALA A 427 -14.20 -9.86 -8.35
CA ALA A 427 -14.95 -11.08 -8.56
C ALA A 427 -16.45 -10.86 -8.29
N GLY A 428 -16.79 -10.16 -7.20
CA GLY A 428 -18.16 -9.76 -6.90
C GLY A 428 -18.79 -8.89 -8.00
N GLN A 429 -18.05 -7.96 -8.59
CA GLN A 429 -18.51 -7.14 -9.73
C GLN A 429 -18.63 -7.97 -11.02
N TYR A 430 -17.67 -8.84 -11.28
CA TYR A 430 -17.59 -9.68 -12.47
C TYR A 430 -18.79 -10.63 -12.54
N LEU A 431 -19.09 -11.35 -11.46
CA LEU A 431 -20.24 -12.28 -11.35
C LEU A 431 -21.59 -11.57 -11.59
N GLN A 432 -21.67 -10.28 -11.26
CA GLN A 432 -22.86 -9.48 -11.54
C GLN A 432 -22.94 -8.99 -12.99
N THR A 433 -21.81 -8.89 -13.69
CA THR A 433 -21.73 -8.19 -14.98
C THR A 433 -21.69 -9.17 -16.13
N VAL A 434 -20.83 -10.20 -16.02
CA VAL A 434 -20.65 -11.25 -17.01
C VAL A 434 -21.53 -12.43 -16.62
N GLY A 435 -22.47 -12.79 -17.51
CA GLY A 435 -23.34 -13.95 -17.28
C GLY A 435 -22.61 -15.26 -17.49
N ASP A 436 -23.12 -16.34 -16.91
CA ASP A 436 -22.57 -17.68 -17.11
C ASP A 436 -22.49 -18.05 -18.60
N PRO A 437 -21.37 -18.61 -19.10
CA PRO A 437 -21.30 -19.12 -20.45
C PRO A 437 -22.48 -20.05 -20.77
N PRO A 438 -22.98 -20.01 -22.03
CA PRO A 438 -24.00 -20.95 -22.49
C PRO A 438 -23.60 -22.40 -22.19
N GLN A 439 -24.58 -23.26 -21.95
CA GLN A 439 -24.36 -24.67 -21.58
C GLN A 439 -23.48 -25.44 -22.59
N THR A 440 -23.56 -25.07 -23.87
CA THR A 440 -22.73 -25.65 -24.94
C THR A 440 -21.24 -25.35 -24.77
N ASP A 441 -20.91 -24.11 -24.38
CA ASP A 441 -19.53 -23.69 -24.12
C ASP A 441 -19.01 -24.30 -22.82
N ARG A 442 -19.87 -24.38 -21.80
CA ARG A 442 -19.55 -25.06 -20.54
C ARG A 442 -19.16 -26.51 -20.75
N ARG A 443 -19.96 -27.29 -21.50
CA ARG A 443 -19.63 -28.69 -21.85
C ARG A 443 -18.33 -28.81 -22.66
N ARG A 444 -17.97 -27.79 -23.44
CA ARG A 444 -16.71 -27.78 -24.20
C ARG A 444 -15.52 -27.54 -23.26
N LEU A 445 -15.64 -26.60 -22.33
CA LEU A 445 -14.62 -26.31 -21.33
C LEU A 445 -14.42 -27.48 -20.36
N GLU A 446 -15.50 -28.12 -19.91
CA GLU A 446 -15.48 -29.32 -19.08
C GLU A 446 -14.74 -30.47 -19.79
N ARG A 447 -15.04 -30.73 -21.06
CA ARG A 447 -14.31 -31.73 -21.87
C ARG A 447 -12.84 -31.40 -22.07
N ALA A 448 -12.48 -30.12 -22.04
CA ALA A 448 -11.09 -29.67 -22.11
C ALA A 448 -10.39 -29.67 -20.72
N GLY A 449 -11.08 -30.08 -19.65
CA GLY A 449 -10.55 -30.07 -18.28
C GLY A 449 -10.42 -28.67 -17.67
N LEU A 450 -10.99 -27.63 -18.30
CA LEU A 450 -10.85 -26.24 -17.86
C LEU A 450 -11.94 -25.80 -16.87
N GLY A 451 -13.04 -26.55 -16.78
CA GLY A 451 -14.18 -26.23 -15.91
C GLY A 451 -14.93 -24.96 -16.31
N CYS A 452 -15.96 -24.59 -15.52
CA CYS A 452 -16.69 -23.35 -15.72
C CYS A 452 -15.92 -22.16 -15.09
N PRO A 453 -15.70 -21.04 -15.80
CA PRO A 453 -15.02 -19.86 -15.26
C PRO A 453 -15.61 -19.34 -13.94
N HIS A 454 -16.93 -19.33 -13.79
CA HIS A 454 -17.58 -18.89 -12.55
C HIS A 454 -17.38 -19.88 -11.41
N VAL A 455 -17.40 -21.18 -11.70
CA VAL A 455 -17.10 -22.22 -10.71
C VAL A 455 -15.66 -22.07 -10.22
N ASN A 456 -14.71 -21.94 -11.14
CA ASN A 456 -13.29 -21.75 -10.80
C ASN A 456 -13.07 -20.47 -9.99
N LEU A 457 -13.76 -19.38 -10.35
CA LEU A 457 -13.68 -18.12 -9.62
C LEU A 457 -14.27 -18.26 -8.21
N CYS A 458 -15.41 -18.93 -8.04
CA CYS A 458 -15.99 -19.20 -6.74
C CYS A 458 -15.10 -20.13 -5.90
N ASN A 459 -14.52 -21.17 -6.50
CA ASN A 459 -13.57 -22.05 -5.81
C ASN A 459 -12.35 -21.28 -5.31
N MET A 460 -11.75 -20.44 -6.15
CA MET A 460 -10.67 -19.54 -5.74
C MET A 460 -11.07 -18.62 -4.58
N LEU A 461 -12.30 -18.10 -4.58
CA LEU A 461 -12.80 -17.25 -3.50
C LEU A 461 -13.01 -18.00 -2.18
N VAL A 462 -13.17 -19.34 -2.19
CA VAL A 462 -13.18 -20.13 -0.95
C VAL A 462 -11.81 -20.05 -0.28
N GLU A 463 -10.71 -20.08 -1.05
CA GLU A 463 -9.35 -20.10 -0.52
C GLU A 463 -8.83 -18.71 -0.14
N ILE A 464 -9.07 -17.70 -0.98
CA ILE A 464 -8.46 -16.36 -0.84
C ILE A 464 -9.47 -15.21 -0.76
N GLY A 465 -10.76 -15.51 -0.78
CA GLY A 465 -11.82 -14.49 -0.81
C GLY A 465 -11.91 -13.71 0.50
N THR A 466 -12.29 -12.45 0.37
CA THR A 466 -12.54 -11.53 1.48
C THR A 466 -14.00 -11.05 1.46
N HIS A 467 -14.47 -10.47 2.58
CA HIS A 467 -15.86 -10.03 2.73
C HIS A 467 -16.36 -9.08 1.63
N GLU A 468 -15.45 -8.40 0.93
CA GLU A 468 -15.73 -7.53 -0.21
C GLU A 468 -16.41 -8.25 -1.40
N ALA A 469 -16.22 -9.57 -1.55
CA ALA A 469 -16.89 -10.33 -2.62
C ALA A 469 -18.37 -10.61 -2.31
N VAL A 470 -18.73 -10.77 -1.03
CA VAL A 470 -20.04 -11.30 -0.58
C VAL A 470 -21.22 -10.49 -1.14
N PRO A 471 -21.26 -9.14 -1.07
CA PRO A 471 -22.39 -8.39 -1.61
C PRO A 471 -22.62 -8.64 -3.11
N GLY A 472 -21.54 -8.79 -3.86
CA GLY A 472 -21.60 -9.04 -5.30
C GLY A 472 -22.07 -10.45 -5.64
N ILE A 473 -21.57 -11.45 -4.92
CA ILE A 473 -22.00 -12.85 -5.06
C ILE A 473 -23.50 -12.96 -4.78
N LEU A 474 -23.97 -12.44 -3.64
CA LEU A 474 -25.38 -12.52 -3.25
C LEU A 474 -26.31 -11.83 -4.26
N LYS A 475 -25.87 -10.68 -4.81
CA LYS A 475 -26.62 -9.97 -5.85
C LYS A 475 -26.66 -10.76 -7.16
N ALA A 476 -25.58 -11.43 -7.54
CA ALA A 476 -25.55 -12.30 -8.72
C ALA A 476 -26.45 -13.53 -8.55
N ILE A 477 -26.46 -14.15 -7.36
CA ILE A 477 -27.37 -15.26 -7.03
C ILE A 477 -28.83 -14.80 -7.11
N LYS A 478 -29.17 -13.68 -6.47
CA LYS A 478 -30.54 -13.13 -6.49
C LYS A 478 -31.02 -12.79 -7.91
N ALA A 479 -30.11 -12.31 -8.76
CA ALA A 479 -30.40 -11.99 -10.16
C ALA A 479 -30.45 -13.23 -11.08
N GLY A 480 -30.20 -14.44 -10.56
CA GLY A 480 -30.19 -15.67 -11.36
C GLY A 480 -29.10 -15.70 -12.43
N LYS A 481 -27.99 -14.96 -12.24
CA LYS A 481 -26.90 -14.85 -13.21
C LYS A 481 -25.91 -16.01 -13.17
N LEU A 482 -25.93 -16.76 -12.07
CA LEU A 482 -25.06 -17.91 -11.85
C LEU A 482 -25.87 -19.19 -12.07
N ALA A 483 -25.28 -20.18 -12.77
CA ALA A 483 -25.97 -21.45 -12.94
C ALA A 483 -26.28 -22.10 -11.60
N LYS A 484 -27.46 -22.71 -11.55
CA LYS A 484 -27.83 -23.62 -10.46
C LYS A 484 -26.97 -24.89 -10.53
N PRO A 485 -26.75 -25.57 -9.40
CA PRO A 485 -26.10 -26.87 -9.42
C PRO A 485 -26.90 -27.86 -10.28
N THR A 486 -26.20 -28.85 -10.84
CA THR A 486 -26.74 -29.89 -11.74
C THR A 486 -26.14 -31.25 -11.39
N ALA A 487 -26.68 -32.36 -11.90
CA ALA A 487 -26.11 -33.69 -11.63
C ALA A 487 -24.61 -33.82 -12.03
N SER A 488 -24.15 -33.08 -13.05
CA SER A 488 -22.75 -33.08 -13.49
C SER A 488 -21.85 -32.07 -12.75
N SER A 489 -22.43 -31.16 -11.99
CA SER A 489 -21.75 -30.17 -11.14
C SER A 489 -22.65 -29.89 -9.95
N PRO A 490 -22.70 -30.81 -8.97
CA PRO A 490 -23.69 -30.83 -7.91
C PRO A 490 -23.44 -29.78 -6.84
N GLU A 491 -22.24 -29.22 -6.78
CA GLU A 491 -21.86 -28.23 -5.78
C GLU A 491 -22.41 -26.84 -6.14
N ASN A 492 -23.01 -26.20 -5.14
CA ASN A 492 -23.54 -24.85 -5.24
C ASN A 492 -22.45 -23.82 -4.94
N TRP A 493 -21.43 -23.79 -5.81
CA TRP A 493 -20.22 -22.98 -5.66
C TRP A 493 -20.45 -21.51 -5.26
N PRO A 494 -21.46 -20.79 -5.78
CA PRO A 494 -21.73 -19.43 -5.34
C PRO A 494 -22.07 -19.32 -3.85
N TRP A 495 -22.88 -20.24 -3.33
CA TRP A 495 -23.24 -20.26 -1.91
C TRP A 495 -22.08 -20.75 -1.04
N ILE A 496 -21.36 -21.77 -1.50
CA ILE A 496 -20.16 -22.29 -0.81
C ILE A 496 -19.14 -21.17 -0.63
N ALA A 497 -18.83 -20.42 -1.69
CA ALA A 497 -17.90 -19.29 -1.63
C ALA A 497 -18.39 -18.19 -0.69
N ALA A 498 -19.66 -17.79 -0.77
CA ALA A 498 -20.20 -16.74 0.09
C ALA A 498 -20.14 -17.12 1.58
N LEU A 499 -20.48 -18.37 1.91
CA LEU A 499 -20.49 -18.87 3.29
C LEU A 499 -19.07 -19.09 3.82
N ALA A 500 -18.14 -19.61 3.00
CA ALA A 500 -16.73 -19.75 3.37
C ALA A 500 -16.11 -18.39 3.75
N ILE A 501 -16.36 -17.36 2.93
CA ILE A 501 -15.90 -15.99 3.25
C ILE A 501 -16.53 -15.48 4.54
N LEU A 502 -17.85 -15.67 4.73
CA LEU A 502 -18.54 -15.24 5.95
C LEU A 502 -18.05 -16.00 7.21
N ALA A 503 -17.57 -17.23 7.05
CA ALA A 503 -17.00 -18.03 8.13
C ALA A 503 -15.55 -17.63 8.49
N SER A 504 -14.82 -16.97 7.59
CA SER A 504 -13.41 -16.60 7.79
C SER A 504 -13.20 -15.56 8.92
N GLY A 505 -14.24 -14.87 9.36
CA GLY A 505 -14.18 -13.95 10.50
C GLY A 505 -15.30 -12.90 10.52
N PRO A 506 -15.26 -11.96 11.48
CA PRO A 506 -16.20 -10.86 11.55
C PRO A 506 -15.93 -9.85 10.43
N GLY A 507 -16.89 -9.70 9.52
CA GLY A 507 -16.86 -8.70 8.46
C GLY A 507 -17.96 -7.64 8.59
N PRO A 508 -17.86 -6.53 7.84
CA PRO A 508 -18.92 -5.53 7.80
C PRO A 508 -20.22 -6.17 7.33
N ASP A 509 -21.29 -5.99 8.12
CA ASP A 509 -22.61 -6.57 7.90
C ASP A 509 -22.68 -8.11 7.90
N GLY A 510 -21.61 -8.84 8.25
CA GLY A 510 -21.55 -10.30 8.17
C GLY A 510 -22.67 -11.00 8.94
N GLU A 511 -22.87 -10.64 10.21
CA GLU A 511 -23.94 -11.18 11.06
C GLU A 511 -25.34 -10.84 10.53
N ARG A 512 -25.53 -9.64 9.95
CA ARG A 512 -26.80 -9.25 9.32
C ARG A 512 -27.08 -10.14 8.12
N ILE A 513 -26.08 -10.33 7.25
CA ILE A 513 -26.19 -11.19 6.07
C ILE A 513 -26.53 -12.62 6.48
N LEU A 514 -25.77 -13.21 7.42
CA LEU A 514 -26.01 -14.57 7.91
C LEU A 514 -27.42 -14.74 8.47
N SER A 515 -27.89 -13.76 9.24
CA SER A 515 -29.27 -13.71 9.74
C SER A 515 -30.33 -13.70 8.64
N ASP A 516 -30.10 -12.96 7.55
CA ASP A 516 -31.03 -12.87 6.43
C ASP A 516 -31.08 -14.18 5.61
N LEU A 517 -30.06 -15.02 5.74
CA LEU A 517 -29.97 -16.33 5.08
C LEU A 517 -30.65 -17.47 5.86
N LEU A 518 -31.08 -17.25 7.11
CA LEU A 518 -31.63 -18.33 7.96
C LEU A 518 -32.85 -19.06 7.39
N ASP A 519 -33.64 -18.43 6.51
CA ASP A 519 -34.80 -19.07 5.85
C ASP A 519 -34.42 -19.96 4.66
N ARG A 520 -33.20 -19.82 4.13
CA ARG A 520 -32.79 -20.48 2.88
C ARG A 520 -32.69 -21.99 3.11
N THR A 521 -33.23 -22.76 2.16
CA THR A 521 -33.17 -24.23 2.14
C THR A 521 -32.46 -24.75 0.89
N ASP A 522 -31.76 -23.88 0.16
CA ASP A 522 -31.01 -24.30 -1.01
C ASP A 522 -29.92 -25.29 -0.57
N PRO A 523 -29.79 -26.44 -1.25
CA PRO A 523 -28.72 -27.38 -0.95
C PRO A 523 -27.36 -26.79 -1.34
N LEU A 524 -26.34 -27.07 -0.52
CA LEU A 524 -24.95 -26.76 -0.86
C LEU A 524 -24.37 -27.77 -1.85
N VAL A 525 -24.80 -29.03 -1.78
CA VAL A 525 -24.45 -30.09 -2.73
C VAL A 525 -25.73 -30.86 -3.10
N LEU A 526 -25.98 -31.02 -4.39
CA LEU A 526 -27.07 -31.86 -4.88
C LEU A 526 -26.75 -33.34 -4.64
N ASP A 527 -27.81 -34.10 -4.33
CA ASP A 527 -27.78 -35.56 -4.16
C ASP A 527 -26.88 -36.07 -3.02
N SER A 528 -26.59 -35.21 -2.04
CA SER A 528 -25.86 -35.60 -0.82
C SER A 528 -26.75 -36.47 0.09
N PRO A 529 -26.25 -37.60 0.62
CA PRO A 529 -27.00 -38.45 1.55
C PRO A 529 -27.32 -37.74 2.88
N THR A 530 -26.53 -36.73 3.22
CA THR A 530 -26.63 -35.88 4.40
C THR A 530 -26.77 -34.42 3.94
N PRO A 531 -27.96 -34.00 3.47
CA PRO A 531 -28.10 -32.72 2.78
C PRO A 531 -27.78 -31.55 3.72
N SER A 532 -26.72 -30.81 3.39
CA SER A 532 -26.46 -29.49 3.97
C SER A 532 -27.19 -28.42 3.19
N ASP A 533 -27.65 -27.40 3.90
CA ASP A 533 -28.35 -26.27 3.31
C ASP A 533 -27.76 -24.92 3.74
N VAL A 534 -28.04 -23.89 2.92
CA VAL A 534 -27.54 -22.53 3.12
C VAL A 534 -27.96 -21.96 4.48
N GLY A 535 -29.22 -22.15 4.90
CA GLY A 535 -29.75 -21.55 6.11
C GLY A 535 -29.19 -22.18 7.39
N ALA A 536 -29.04 -23.50 7.41
CA ALA A 536 -28.40 -24.23 8.51
C ALA A 536 -26.91 -23.88 8.64
N THR A 537 -26.20 -23.80 7.51
CA THR A 537 -24.79 -23.42 7.50
C THR A 537 -24.59 -21.98 7.93
N ALA A 538 -25.42 -21.04 7.45
CA ALA A 538 -25.39 -19.66 7.92
C ALA A 538 -25.70 -19.53 9.42
N ALA A 539 -26.63 -20.34 9.93
CA ALA A 539 -26.95 -20.39 11.36
C ALA A 539 -25.76 -20.88 12.19
N ALA A 540 -25.06 -21.92 11.74
CA ALA A 540 -23.87 -22.44 12.41
C ALA A 540 -22.76 -21.40 12.48
N ILE A 541 -22.44 -20.75 11.36
CA ILE A 541 -21.45 -19.67 11.31
C ILE A 541 -21.84 -18.54 12.26
N LEU A 542 -23.09 -18.08 12.22
CA LEU A 542 -23.56 -16.99 13.09
C LEU A 542 -23.40 -17.36 14.57
N VAL A 543 -23.79 -18.56 14.97
CA VAL A 543 -23.70 -19.02 16.36
C VAL A 543 -22.24 -19.20 16.81
N ASP A 544 -21.39 -19.71 15.93
CA ASP A 544 -19.96 -19.92 16.18
C ASP A 544 -19.19 -18.62 16.35
N LEU A 545 -19.51 -17.58 15.54
CA LEU A 545 -18.97 -16.23 15.71
C LEU A 545 -19.24 -15.63 17.11
N HIS A 546 -20.28 -16.11 17.80
CA HIS A 546 -20.60 -15.72 19.18
C HIS A 546 -20.04 -16.69 20.24
N GLY A 547 -19.20 -17.66 19.85
CA GLY A 547 -18.55 -18.61 20.75
C GLY A 547 -19.51 -19.61 21.40
N ILE A 548 -20.64 -19.91 20.75
CA ILE A 548 -21.65 -20.84 21.25
C ILE A 548 -21.56 -22.16 20.47
N ALA A 549 -21.62 -23.27 21.20
CA ALA A 549 -21.68 -24.60 20.60
C ALA A 549 -22.92 -24.76 19.71
N VAL A 550 -22.71 -25.11 18.44
CA VAL A 550 -23.75 -25.18 17.40
C VAL A 550 -24.81 -26.26 17.68
N GLU A 551 -24.43 -27.34 18.36
CA GLU A 551 -25.30 -28.47 18.72
C GLU A 551 -26.43 -28.03 19.65
N LYS A 552 -26.23 -26.96 20.45
CA LYS A 552 -27.28 -26.39 21.31
C LYS A 552 -28.48 -25.89 20.50
N PHE A 553 -28.29 -25.64 19.22
CA PHE A 553 -29.32 -25.19 18.28
C PHE A 553 -29.76 -26.29 17.31
N GLY A 554 -29.48 -27.56 17.61
CA GLY A 554 -29.86 -28.68 16.75
C GLY A 554 -29.21 -28.59 15.37
N LEU A 555 -28.02 -27.98 15.28
CA LEU A 555 -27.22 -27.96 14.07
C LEU A 555 -26.26 -29.15 14.11
N GLU A 556 -26.29 -29.94 13.06
CA GLU A 556 -25.40 -31.07 12.86
C GLU A 556 -24.50 -30.82 11.66
N LEU A 557 -23.25 -31.22 11.78
CA LEU A 557 -22.33 -31.26 10.64
C LEU A 557 -22.87 -32.26 9.62
N ALA A 558 -23.02 -31.82 8.38
CA ALA A 558 -23.30 -32.70 7.26
C ALA A 558 -21.98 -33.33 6.82
N ASP A 559 -21.89 -34.67 6.93
CA ASP A 559 -20.76 -35.43 6.41
C ASP A 559 -20.84 -35.49 4.88
N ASP A 560 -20.32 -34.46 4.21
CA ASP A 560 -20.27 -34.36 2.76
C ASP A 560 -18.80 -34.39 2.29
N PRO A 561 -18.34 -35.53 1.74
CA PRO A 561 -16.96 -35.68 1.28
C PRO A 561 -16.54 -34.66 0.23
N ARG A 562 -17.47 -34.15 -0.59
CA ARG A 562 -17.16 -33.16 -1.63
C ARG A 562 -16.95 -31.78 -1.06
N LEU A 563 -17.76 -31.36 -0.08
CA LEU A 563 -17.49 -30.10 0.63
C LEU A 563 -16.18 -30.16 1.41
N ALA A 564 -15.91 -31.30 2.06
CA ALA A 564 -14.69 -31.52 2.83
C ALA A 564 -13.42 -31.45 1.97
N GLU A 565 -13.46 -31.91 0.71
CA GLU A 565 -12.33 -31.85 -0.23
C GLU A 565 -11.79 -30.43 -0.44
N PHE A 566 -12.67 -29.42 -0.37
CA PHE A 566 -12.32 -28.01 -0.55
C PHE A 566 -12.23 -27.23 0.77
N GLY A 567 -12.18 -27.92 1.91
CA GLY A 567 -12.18 -27.31 3.24
C GLY A 567 -13.49 -26.62 3.62
N GLY A 568 -14.58 -26.87 2.88
CA GLY A 568 -15.91 -26.35 3.15
C GLY A 568 -16.61 -27.15 4.26
N ILE A 569 -17.37 -26.45 5.08
CA ILE A 569 -18.17 -27.04 6.16
C ILE A 569 -19.65 -26.78 5.86
N GLY A 570 -20.45 -27.85 5.82
CA GLY A 570 -21.90 -27.78 5.63
C GLY A 570 -22.64 -28.22 6.89
N TYR A 571 -23.74 -27.54 7.22
CA TYR A 571 -24.60 -27.93 8.33
C TYR A 571 -26.03 -28.22 7.86
N ARG A 572 -26.75 -28.96 8.71
CA ARG A 572 -28.20 -29.19 8.59
C ARG A 572 -28.86 -29.02 9.95
N PHE A 573 -30.16 -28.71 9.94
CA PHE A 573 -30.97 -28.72 11.15
C PHE A 573 -31.51 -30.13 11.44
N ASN A 574 -31.34 -30.60 12.67
CA ASN A 574 -31.96 -31.81 13.20
C ASN A 574 -32.57 -31.56 14.60
N PRO A 575 -33.91 -31.46 14.73
CA PRO A 575 -34.92 -31.41 13.68
C PRO A 575 -34.99 -30.04 12.96
N PRO A 576 -35.60 -29.95 11.76
CA PRO A 576 -35.72 -28.71 10.98
C PRO A 576 -36.33 -27.52 11.73
N GLU A 577 -37.22 -27.76 12.71
CA GLU A 577 -37.86 -26.69 13.48
C GLU A 577 -36.87 -25.90 14.36
N MET A 578 -35.70 -26.46 14.66
CA MET A 578 -34.67 -25.80 15.46
C MET A 578 -34.16 -24.49 14.84
N ARG A 579 -34.41 -24.26 13.56
CA ARG A 579 -34.24 -22.96 12.90
C ARG A 579 -34.93 -21.82 13.65
N GLN A 580 -36.12 -22.04 14.20
CA GLN A 580 -36.85 -21.01 14.96
C GLN A 580 -36.14 -20.66 16.27
N LYS A 581 -35.43 -21.63 16.87
CA LYS A 581 -34.64 -21.41 18.08
C LYS A 581 -33.49 -20.45 17.82
N VAL A 582 -32.77 -20.60 16.70
CA VAL A 582 -31.69 -19.68 16.31
C VAL A 582 -32.25 -18.27 16.06
N ARG A 583 -33.39 -18.15 15.38
CA ARG A 583 -34.05 -16.85 15.14
C ARG A 583 -34.44 -16.16 16.43
N ALA A 584 -35.07 -16.90 17.34
CA ALA A 584 -35.50 -16.37 18.63
C ALA A 584 -34.29 -15.88 19.43
N TRP A 585 -33.22 -16.67 19.47
CA TRP A 585 -31.96 -16.28 20.09
C TRP A 585 -31.35 -15.03 19.45
N TRP A 586 -31.27 -14.96 18.12
CA TRP A 586 -30.69 -13.80 17.43
C TRP A 586 -31.49 -12.51 17.65
N ARG A 587 -32.83 -12.61 17.66
CA ARG A 587 -33.71 -11.49 18.01
C ARG A 587 -33.48 -10.98 19.43
N GLN A 588 -33.10 -11.85 20.37
CA GLN A 588 -32.76 -11.46 21.74
C GLN A 588 -31.42 -10.73 21.78
N GLN A 589 -30.42 -11.18 21.01
CA GLN A 589 -29.10 -10.52 20.93
C GLN A 589 -29.18 -9.11 20.33
N LYS A 590 -30.11 -8.86 19.39
CA LYS A 590 -30.34 -7.54 18.79
C LYS A 590 -31.07 -6.54 19.70
N LYS A 591 -31.60 -6.95 20.86
CA LYS A 591 -32.24 -5.99 21.77
C LYS A 591 -31.15 -5.14 22.43
N PRO A 592 -31.24 -3.80 22.39
CA PRO A 592 -30.32 -2.96 23.15
C PRO A 592 -30.39 -3.34 24.64
N ALA A 593 -29.23 -3.39 25.30
CA ALA A 593 -29.20 -3.63 26.74
C ALA A 593 -30.13 -2.61 27.43
N PRO A 594 -30.98 -3.05 28.38
CA PRO A 594 -31.79 -2.11 29.14
C PRO A 594 -30.85 -1.09 29.82
N PRO A 595 -31.26 0.18 29.89
CA PRO A 595 -30.43 1.27 30.41
C PRO A 595 -29.94 1.03 31.84
#